data_AF-A0A315CEK2-F1
#
_entry.id   AF-A0A315CEK2-F1
#
_cell.length_a   1.000
_cell.length_b   1.000
_cell.length_c   1.000
_cell.angle_alpha   90.00
_cell.angle_beta   90.00
_cell.angle_gamma   90.00
#
_symmetry.space_group_name_H-M   'P 1'
#
loop_
_entity.id
_entity.type
_entity.pdbx_description
1 polymer ?
#
loop_
_entity_poly.entity_id
_entity_poly.type
_entity_poly.pdbx_seq_one_letter_code
_entity_poly.pdbx_strand_id
1 'polypeptide(L)' 'MLNKLRLRKQAQTVMGYRLDEPRPTLILVLWAFIYVGLPLIVVSSLVDLLIQQITGNCTGFWCWF' A
#
# COMPACT_ATOMS: atom_id res chain seq x y z
N MET A 1 10.72 14.69 16.28
CA MET A 1 11.48 13.67 15.51
C MET A 1 11.43 13.83 13.98
N LEU A 2 10.58 14.71 13.40
CA LEU A 2 10.54 14.96 11.96
C LEU A 2 11.84 15.51 11.34
N ASN A 3 12.64 16.27 12.10
CA ASN A 3 13.86 16.89 11.57
C ASN A 3 14.95 15.88 11.15
N LYS A 4 14.96 14.67 11.73
CA LYS A 4 15.91 13.61 11.31
C LYS A 4 15.60 13.06 9.91
N LEU A 5 14.33 13.08 9.48
CA LEU A 5 13.92 12.66 8.13
C LEU A 5 14.39 13.67 7.07
N ARG A 6 14.42 14.96 7.42
CA ARG A 6 14.88 16.04 6.52
C ARG A 6 16.39 16.00 6.25
N LEU A 7 17.18 15.53 7.20
CA LEU A 7 18.64 15.40 7.04
C LEU A 7 19.04 14.26 6.09
N ARG A 8 18.26 13.18 6.00
CA ARG A 8 18.47 12.10 5.01
C ARG A 8 18.05 12.48 3.59
N LYS A 9 17.32 13.58 3.42
CA LYS A 9 16.88 14.13 2.13
C LYS A 9 17.96 14.95 1.42
N GLN A 10 19.16 15.09 1.98
CA GLN A 10 20.26 15.73 1.26
C GLN A 10 20.57 14.91 0.01
N ALA A 11 20.29 15.51 -1.16
CA ALA A 11 20.59 14.99 -2.48
C ALA A 11 21.94 14.24 -2.48
N GLN A 12 21.84 12.90 -2.46
CA GLN A 12 23.00 12.02 -2.47
C GLN A 12 23.71 12.22 -3.80
N THR A 13 24.98 12.56 -3.73
CA THR A 13 25.86 12.61 -4.89
C THR A 13 26.34 11.20 -5.18
N VAL A 14 25.91 10.63 -6.31
CA VAL A 14 26.39 9.33 -6.78
C VAL A 14 27.21 9.58 -8.04
N MET A 15 28.47 9.16 -8.05
CA MET A 15 29.40 9.33 -9.19
C MET A 15 29.55 10.78 -9.69
N GLY A 16 29.44 11.77 -8.80
CA GLY A 16 29.55 13.19 -9.16
C GLY A 16 28.26 13.86 -9.64
N TYR A 17 27.15 13.10 -9.75
CA TYR A 17 25.83 13.62 -10.12
C TYR A 17 24.94 13.74 -8.88
N ARG A 18 24.20 14.85 -8.74
CA ARG A 18 23.16 14.97 -7.71
C ARG A 18 21.88 14.32 -8.21
N LEU A 19 21.34 13.37 -7.47
CA LEU A 19 20.01 12.84 -7.72
C LEU A 19 18.96 13.85 -7.28
N ASP A 20 17.94 14.04 -8.12
CA ASP A 20 16.75 14.82 -7.77
C ASP A 20 15.99 14.19 -6.61
N GLU A 21 15.30 15.04 -5.83
CA GLU A 21 14.50 14.55 -4.72
C GLU A 21 13.35 13.66 -5.22
N PRO A 22 13.08 12.52 -4.54
CA PRO A 22 11.96 11.66 -4.89
C PRO A 22 10.66 12.44 -4.74
N ARG A 23 9.94 12.61 -5.86
CA ARG A 23 8.64 13.28 -5.90
C ARG A 23 7.54 12.22 -5.79
N PRO A 24 6.51 12.44 -4.97
CA PRO A 24 5.34 11.57 -5.00
C PRO A 24 4.71 11.65 -6.39
N THR A 25 4.60 10.51 -7.06
CA THR A 25 3.99 10.39 -8.38
C THR A 25 2.70 9.57 -8.29
N LEU A 26 1.84 9.68 -9.30
CA LEU A 26 0.65 8.82 -9.41
C LEU A 26 1.02 7.33 -9.46
N ILE A 27 2.19 7.02 -10.02
CA ILE A 27 2.75 5.66 -10.02
C ILE A 27 2.96 5.14 -8.59
N LEU A 28 3.41 5.98 -7.66
CA LEU A 28 3.54 5.58 -6.26
C LEU A 28 2.18 5.19 -5.66
N VAL A 29 1.13 5.96 -5.96
CA VAL A 29 -0.24 5.68 -5.48
C VAL A 29 -0.73 4.35 -6.04
N LEU A 30 -0.53 4.13 -7.34
CA LEU A 30 -0.88 2.86 -7.99
C LEU A 30 -0.16 1.67 -7.32
N TRP A 31 1.15 1.80 -7.11
CA TRP A 31 1.92 0.75 -6.45
C TRP A 31 1.51 0.54 -4.99
N ALA A 32 1.14 1.59 -4.26
CA ALA A 32 0.60 1.46 -2.92
C ALA A 32 -0.72 0.66 -2.93
N PHE A 33 -1.61 0.92 -3.88
CA PHE A 33 -2.83 0.13 -4.07
C PHE A 33 -2.53 -1.33 -4.40
N ILE A 34 -1.54 -1.60 -5.26
CA ILE A 34 -1.18 -2.97 -5.61
C ILE A 34 -0.56 -3.68 -4.40
N TYR A 35 0.42 -3.08 -3.74
CA TYR A 35 1.16 -3.77 -2.67
C TYR A 35 0.42 -3.82 -1.34
N VAL A 36 -0.52 -2.91 -1.08
CA VAL A 36 -1.28 -2.87 0.17
C VAL A 36 -2.73 -3.25 -0.06
N GLY A 37 -3.37 -2.67 -1.06
CA GLY A 37 -4.76 -2.96 -1.39
C GLY A 37 -4.98 -4.41 -1.80
N LEU A 38 -4.13 -4.96 -2.68
CA LEU A 38 -4.31 -6.35 -3.15
C LEU A 38 -4.18 -7.38 -2.01
N PRO A 39 -3.18 -7.34 -1.13
CA PRO A 39 -3.14 -8.24 0.02
C PRO A 39 -4.34 -8.09 0.96
N LEU A 40 -4.78 -6.85 1.22
CA LEU A 40 -5.95 -6.62 2.07
C LEU A 40 -7.21 -7.24 1.46
N ILE A 41 -7.44 -7.07 0.16
CA ILE A 41 -8.57 -7.67 -0.57
C ILE A 41 -8.50 -9.19 -0.49
N VAL A 42 -7.33 -9.79 -0.73
CA VAL A 42 -7.17 -11.25 -0.66
C VAL A 42 -7.49 -11.77 0.74
N VAL A 43 -6.91 -11.16 1.77
CA VAL A 43 -7.12 -11.59 3.16
C VAL A 43 -8.58 -11.41 3.57
N SER A 44 -9.21 -10.27 3.27
CA SER A 44 -10.61 -10.05 3.60
C SER A 44 -11.53 -11.03 2.87
N SER A 45 -11.25 -11.32 1.59
CA SER A 45 -12.03 -12.29 0.81
C SER A 45 -11.97 -13.69 1.41
N LEU A 46 -10.80 -14.13 1.87
CA LEU A 46 -10.64 -15.42 2.53
C LEU A 46 -11.41 -15.49 3.85
N VAL A 47 -11.37 -14.42 4.64
CA VAL A 47 -12.13 -14.31 5.90
C VAL A 47 -13.64 -14.34 5.63
N ASP A 48 -14.10 -13.58 4.64
CA ASP A 48 -15.51 -13.53 4.24
C ASP A 48 -16.00 -14.91 3.77
N LEU A 49 -15.21 -15.63 2.97
CA LEU A 49 -15.51 -16.99 2.53
C LEU A 49 -15.59 -17.98 3.71
N LEU A 50 -14.67 -17.87 4.67
CA LEU A 50 -14.67 -18.72 5.86
C LEU A 50 -15.95 -18.50 6.69
N ILE A 51 -16.34 -17.24 6.90
CA ILE A 51 -17.56 -16.89 7.63
C ILE A 51 -18.80 -17.40 6.88
N GLN A 52 -18.84 -17.23 5.57
CA GLN A 52 -19.94 -17.75 4.74
C GLN A 52 -20.07 -19.26 4.86
N GLN A 53 -18.94 -19.98 4.84
CA GLN A 53 -18.94 -21.44 4.96
C GLN A 53 -19.48 -21.91 6.33
N ILE A 54 -19.25 -21.15 7.40
CA ILE A 54 -19.67 -21.51 8.76
C ILE A 54 -21.13 -21.12 9.01
N THR A 55 -21.51 -19.91 8.59
CA THR A 55 -22.77 -19.27 9.01
C THR A 55 -23.85 -19.32 7.93
N GLY A 56 -23.50 -19.61 6.68
CA GLY A 56 -24.41 -19.57 5.53
C GLY A 56 -24.88 -18.16 5.14
N ASN A 57 -24.44 -17.12 5.86
CA ASN A 57 -24.78 -15.73 5.58
C ASN A 57 -23.63 -15.04 4.85
N CYS A 58 -24.00 -14.25 3.84
CA CYS A 58 -23.06 -13.40 3.12
C CYS A 58 -22.66 -12.21 3.99
N THR A 59 -21.34 -11.98 4.13
CA THR A 59 -20.76 -10.93 4.96
C THR A 59 -19.53 -10.34 4.28
N GLY A 60 -19.28 -9.05 4.50
CA GLY A 60 -18.03 -8.38 4.15
C GLY A 60 -18.04 -7.60 2.84
N PHE A 61 -16.86 -7.42 2.24
CA PHE A 61 -16.64 -6.48 1.12
C PHE A 61 -17.42 -6.88 -0.14
N TRP A 62 -17.64 -8.17 -0.31
CA TRP A 62 -18.34 -8.74 -1.47
C TRP A 62 -19.86 -8.77 -1.35
N CYS A 63 -20.40 -8.49 -0.15
CA CYS A 63 -21.84 -8.57 0.10
C CYS A 63 -22.59 -7.26 -0.17
N TRP A 64 -21.86 -6.22 -0.59
CA TRP A 64 -22.41 -4.93 -1.00
C TRP A 64 -22.80 -4.91 -2.49
N PHE A 65 -22.47 -5.95 -3.25
CA PHE A 65 -22.71 -6.10 -4.69
C PHE A 65 -23.56 -7.35 -4.94
#